data_AF-A0A954EHD7-F1
#
_entry.id   AF-A0A954EHD7-F1
#
_cell.length_a   1.000
_cell.length_b   1.000
_cell.length_c   1.000
_cell.angle_alpha   90.00
_cell.angle_beta   90.00
_cell.angle_gamma   90.00
#
_symmetry.space_group_name_H-M   'P 1'
#
loop_
_entity.id
_entity.type
_entity.pdbx_description
1 polymer ?
#
loop_
_entity_poly.entity_id
_entity_poly.type
_entity_poly.pdbx_seq_one_letter_code
_entity_poly.pdbx_strand_id
1 'polypeptide(L)'
;MAVTQADFRAVGSRELPLRTRPDLRIERIGYQGTGYWIVKDPVALRYYRLTKEQNQVLEKMREPSTLDEIHEDLQREYPSIPVKTSDVQR
;
A
#
# COMPACT_ATOMS: atom_id res chain seq x y z
N MET A 1 -15.15 8.20 17.93
CA MET A 1 -15.66 8.72 16.64
C MET A 1 -15.70 7.54 15.68
N ALA A 2 -16.89 6.99 15.42
CA ALA A 2 -17.05 5.84 14.53
C ALA A 2 -17.20 6.36 13.10
N VAL A 3 -16.21 6.12 12.25
CA VAL A 3 -16.28 6.45 10.82
C VAL A 3 -17.24 5.44 10.17
N THR A 4 -18.34 5.94 9.60
CA THR A 4 -19.41 5.12 9.03
C THR A 4 -19.04 4.68 7.62
N GLN A 5 -19.51 3.51 7.18
CA GLN A 5 -19.21 2.92 5.86
C GLN A 5 -19.65 3.79 4.65
N ALA A 6 -20.51 4.79 4.87
CA ALA A 6 -20.88 5.80 3.86
C ALA A 6 -19.79 6.86 3.65
N ASP A 7 -19.07 7.26 4.70
CA ASP A 7 -17.92 8.17 4.59
C ASP A 7 -16.79 7.52 3.79
N PHE A 8 -16.64 6.20 3.89
CA PHE A 8 -15.64 5.42 3.15
C PHE A 8 -15.82 5.48 1.63
N ARG A 9 -17.06 5.49 1.11
CA ARG A 9 -17.30 5.60 -0.34
C ARG A 9 -16.96 6.99 -0.88
N ALA A 10 -17.17 8.04 -0.10
CA ALA A 10 -16.81 9.40 -0.49
C ALA A 10 -15.29 9.63 -0.47
N VAL A 11 -14.54 8.89 0.35
CA VAL A 11 -13.07 8.93 0.40
C VAL A 11 -12.43 8.09 -0.71
N GLY A 12 -13.06 6.99 -1.11
CA GLY A 12 -12.57 6.07 -2.15
C GLY A 12 -12.29 6.74 -3.49
N SER A 13 -13.21 7.61 -3.91
CA SER A 13 -13.18 8.27 -5.22
C SER A 13 -12.40 9.59 -5.25
N ARG A 14 -11.87 10.03 -4.09
CA ARG A 14 -11.00 11.21 -4.02
C ARG A 14 -9.55 10.78 -4.19
N GLU A 15 -8.77 11.58 -4.89
CA GLU A 15 -7.33 11.39 -4.97
C GLU A 15 -6.72 11.36 -3.56
N LEU A 16 -5.90 10.35 -3.29
CA LEU A 16 -5.16 10.28 -2.04
C LEU A 16 -4.23 11.49 -1.96
N PRO A 17 -4.21 12.26 -0.85
CA PRO A 17 -3.24 13.34 -0.67
C PRO A 17 -1.85 12.81 -0.28
N LEU A 18 -1.72 11.50 -0.06
CA LEU A 18 -0.49 10.84 0.36
C LEU A 18 0.31 10.40 -0.87
N ARG A 19 1.62 10.62 -0.83
CA ARG A 19 2.56 10.18 -1.86
C ARG A 19 3.72 9.44 -1.25
N THR A 20 4.19 8.41 -1.94
CA THR A 20 5.39 7.69 -1.56
C THR A 20 6.60 8.61 -1.68
N ARG A 21 7.38 8.67 -0.60
CA ARG A 21 8.60 9.47 -0.53
C ARG A 21 9.64 8.95 -1.56
N PRO A 22 10.21 9.84 -2.42
CA PRO A 22 11.08 9.42 -3.52
C PRO A 22 12.44 8.89 -3.05
N ASP A 23 12.86 9.25 -1.84
CA ASP A 23 14.13 8.89 -1.22
C ASP A 23 14.13 7.50 -0.54
N LEU A 24 12.98 6.84 -0.46
CA LEU A 24 12.85 5.49 0.08
C LEU A 24 13.60 4.48 -0.80
N ARG A 25 14.50 3.70 -0.19
CA ARG A 25 15.19 2.60 -0.87
C ARG A 25 14.42 1.30 -0.67
N ILE A 26 14.06 0.65 -1.77
CA ILE A 26 13.24 -0.56 -1.76
C ILE A 26 14.05 -1.70 -2.40
N GLU A 27 14.19 -2.81 -1.69
CA GLU A 27 14.96 -3.97 -2.14
C GLU A 27 14.17 -5.27 -1.92
N ARG A 28 14.24 -6.21 -2.88
CA ARG A 28 13.61 -7.53 -2.73
C ARG A 28 14.61 -8.52 -2.14
N ILE A 29 14.26 -9.13 -1.01
CA ILE A 29 15.08 -10.15 -0.34
C ILE A 29 14.28 -11.45 -0.27
N GLY A 30 14.84 -12.51 -0.85
CA GLY A 30 14.33 -13.87 -0.73
C GLY A 30 14.91 -14.55 0.50
N TYR A 31 14.07 -15.03 1.41
CA TYR A 31 14.50 -15.85 2.53
C TYR A 31 13.61 -17.09 2.64
N GLN A 32 14.23 -18.28 2.63
CA GLN A 32 13.54 -19.58 2.76
C GLN A 32 12.36 -19.76 1.79
N GLY A 33 12.49 -19.30 0.55
CA GLY A 33 11.47 -19.45 -0.49
C GLY A 33 10.39 -18.38 -0.51
N THR A 34 10.30 -17.52 0.50
CA THR A 34 9.35 -16.39 0.51
C THR A 34 10.09 -15.07 0.27
N GLY A 35 9.70 -14.37 -0.80
CA GLY A 35 10.26 -13.08 -1.17
C GLY A 35 9.56 -11.93 -0.45
N TYR A 36 10.31 -11.12 0.28
CA TYR A 36 9.82 -9.90 0.92
C TYR A 36 10.47 -8.67 0.32
N TRP A 37 9.74 -7.56 0.37
CA TRP A 37 10.24 -6.25 -0.01
C TRP A 37 10.66 -5.49 1.25
N ILE A 38 11.91 -5.10 1.33
CA ILE A 38 12.45 -4.31 2.43
C ILE A 38 12.51 -2.85 2.00
N VAL A 39 11.80 -1.99 2.72
CA VAL A 39 11.86 -0.54 2.56
C VAL A 39 12.75 0.03 3.65
N LYS A 40 13.83 0.69 3.25
CA LYS A 40 14.77 1.38 4.12
C LYS A 40 14.43 2.87 4.10
N ASP A 41 13.94 3.42 5.21
CA ASP A 41 13.72 4.87 5.34
C ASP A 41 14.98 5.55 5.88
N PRO A 42 15.66 6.39 5.08
CA PRO A 42 16.88 7.07 5.51
C PRO A 42 16.64 8.16 6.56
N VAL A 43 15.43 8.71 6.65
CA VAL A 43 15.09 9.81 7.58
C VAL A 43 14.60 9.26 8.91
N ALA A 44 13.73 8.26 8.88
CA ALA A 44 13.21 7.65 10.10
C ALA A 44 14.20 6.65 10.74
N LEU A 45 15.23 6.21 10.01
CA LEU A 45 16.13 5.11 10.39
C LEU A 45 15.38 3.81 10.70
N ARG A 46 14.31 3.55 9.95
CA ARG A 46 13.45 2.37 10.11
C ARG A 46 13.45 1.50 8.87
N TYR A 47 13.28 0.21 9.12
CA TYR A 47 13.15 -0.81 8.10
C TYR A 47 11.76 -1.40 8.17
N TYR A 48 11.07 -1.41 7.03
CA TYR A 48 9.75 -2.00 6.89
C TYR A 48 9.86 -3.22 6.00
N ARG A 49 9.20 -4.31 6.40
CA ARG A 49 9.09 -5.53 5.60
C ARG A 49 7.69 -5.58 5.03
N LEU A 50 7.60 -5.44 3.73
CA LEU A 50 6.37 -5.47 2.96
C LEU A 50 6.25 -6.80 2.22
N THR A 51 5.02 -7.26 2.07
CA THR A 51 4.68 -8.33 1.11
C THR A 51 4.69 -7.77 -0.32
N LYS A 52 4.46 -8.63 -1.32
CA LYS A 52 4.41 -8.22 -2.72
C LYS A 52 3.28 -7.22 -2.98
N GLU A 53 2.12 -7.48 -2.39
CA GLU A 53 0.89 -6.70 -2.51
C GLU A 53 1.06 -5.32 -1.87
N GLN A 54 1.63 -5.28 -0.66
CA GLN A 54 1.89 -4.03 0.04
C GLN A 54 2.91 -3.16 -0.69
N ASN A 55 3.95 -3.75 -1.28
CA ASN A 55 4.90 -3.00 -2.11
C ASN A 55 4.22 -2.44 -3.37
N GLN A 56 3.30 -3.18 -3.98
CA GLN A 56 2.57 -2.68 -5.14
C GLN A 56 1.67 -1.50 -4.80
N VAL A 57 0.99 -1.51 -3.64
CA VAL A 57 0.25 -0.34 -3.15
C VAL A 57 1.19 0.86 -3.05
N LEU A 58 2.36 0.67 -2.44
CA LEU A 58 3.36 1.73 -2.25
C LEU A 58 3.87 2.28 -3.59
N GLU A 59 4.01 1.42 -4.60
CA GLU A 59 4.41 1.79 -5.96
C GLU A 59 3.31 2.60 -6.66
N LYS A 60 2.05 2.15 -6.57
CA LYS A 60 0.88 2.90 -7.11
C LYS A 60 0.73 4.27 -6.46
N MET A 61 1.01 4.39 -5.16
CA MET A 61 1.01 5.66 -4.43
C MET A 61 2.15 6.63 -4.82
N ARG A 62 3.08 6.25 -5.70
CA ARG A 62 4.03 7.22 -6.30
C ARG A 62 3.32 8.14 -7.30
N GLU A 63 2.28 7.65 -7.96
CA GLU A 63 1.47 8.41 -8.89
C GLU A 63 0.16 8.88 -8.23
N PRO A 64 -0.47 9.96 -8.73
CA PRO A 64 -1.82 10.33 -8.30
C PRO A 64 -2.79 9.21 -8.63
N SER A 65 -3.29 8.53 -7.60
CA SER A 65 -4.28 7.46 -7.71
C SER A 65 -5.35 7.63 -6.62
N THR A 66 -6.56 7.19 -6.93
CA THR A 66 -7.65 7.09 -5.97
C THR A 66 -7.58 5.76 -5.20
N LEU A 67 -8.26 5.69 -4.06
CA LEU A 67 -8.34 4.47 -3.26
C LEU A 67 -9.09 3.36 -4.00
N ASP A 68 -10.11 3.73 -4.75
CA ASP A 68 -10.92 2.80 -5.55
C ASP A 68 -10.06 2.17 -6.67
N GLU A 69 -9.26 2.97 -7.40
CA GLU A 69 -8.37 2.46 -8.45
C GLU A 69 -7.30 1.50 -7.89
N ILE A 70 -6.68 1.86 -6.77
CA ILE A 70 -5.69 0.99 -6.11
C ILE A 70 -6.35 -0.33 -5.69
N HIS A 71 -7.57 -0.27 -5.15
CA HIS A 71 -8.31 -1.45 -4.72
C HIS A 71 -8.70 -2.35 -5.92
N GLU A 72 -9.22 -1.77 -7.00
CA GLU A 72 -9.56 -2.53 -8.22
C GLU A 72 -8.34 -3.18 -8.86
N ASP A 73 -7.21 -2.46 -8.94
CA ASP A 73 -5.95 -2.99 -9.48
C ASP A 73 -5.44 -4.16 -8.64
N LEU A 74 -5.44 -4.02 -7.31
CA LEU A 74 -5.04 -5.10 -6.39
C LEU A 74 -5.98 -6.30 -6.47
N GLN A 75 -7.29 -6.08 -6.55
CA GLN A 75 -8.27 -7.16 -6.66
C GLN A 75 -8.12 -7.90 -7.99
N ARG A 76 -7.75 -7.19 -9.07
CA ARG A 76 -7.48 -7.79 -10.38
C ARG A 76 -6.19 -8.62 -10.36
N GLU A 77 -5.14 -8.15 -9.70
CA GLU A 77 -3.85 -8.85 -9.66
C GLU A 77 -3.78 -9.97 -8.61
N TYR A 78 -4.51 -9.82 -7.50
CA TYR A 78 -4.54 -10.77 -6.38
C TYR A 78 -5.98 -11.14 -5.97
N PRO A 79 -6.73 -11.84 -6.84
CA PRO A 79 -8.14 -12.15 -6.60
C PRO A 79 -8.39 -13.06 -5.39
N SER A 80 -7.37 -13.78 -4.92
CA SER A 80 -7.46 -14.75 -3.83
C SER A 80 -7.25 -14.16 -2.43
N ILE A 81 -6.90 -12.88 -2.32
CA ILE A 81 -6.67 -12.21 -1.03
C ILE A 81 -7.82 -11.24 -0.79
N PRO A 82 -8.62 -11.37 0.29
CA PRO A 82 -9.58 -10.35 0.65
C PRO A 82 -8.82 -9.14 1.19
N VAL A 83 -8.49 -8.18 0.32
CA VAL A 83 -7.88 -6.91 0.70
C VAL A 83 -8.91 -6.12 1.51
N LYS A 84 -8.68 -5.98 2.82
CA LYS A 84 -9.53 -5.16 3.69
C LYS A 84 -8.88 -3.82 3.90
N THR A 85 -9.65 -2.75 3.73
CA THR A 85 -9.22 -1.35 3.87
C THR A 85 -8.60 -1.02 5.25
N SER A 86 -8.76 -1.91 6.23
CA SER A 86 -8.16 -1.82 7.58
C SER A 86 -6.65 -2.03 7.64
N ASP A 87 -6.04 -2.65 6.63
CA ASP A 87 -4.62 -3.05 6.70
C ASP A 87 -3.62 -1.91 6.37
N VAL A 88 -4.11 -0.75 5.92
CA VAL A 88 -3.29 0.40 5.50
C VAL A 88 -2.99 1.38 6.67
N GLN A 89 -3.60 1.20 7.84
CA GLN A 89 -3.41 2.09 9.00
C GLN A 89 -2.74 1.38 10.19
N ARG A 90 -1.41 1.42 10.24
CA ARG A 90 -0.68 1.37 11.52
C ARG A 90 0.54 2.25 11.52
#